data_AF-A0AAE9QSL3-F1
#
_entry.id   AF-A0AAE9QSL3-F1
#
_cell.length_a   1.000
_cell.length_b   1.000
_cell.length_c   1.000
_cell.angle_alpha   90.00
_cell.angle_beta   90.00
_cell.angle_gamma   90.00
#
_symmetry.space_group_name_H-M   'P 1'
#
loop_
_entity.id
_entity.type
_entity.pdbx_description
1 polymer ?
#
loop_
_entity_poly.entity_id
_entity_poly.type
_entity_poly.pdbx_seq_one_letter_code
_entity_poly.pdbx_strand_id
1 'polypeptide(L)'
;MTKTTAQRKKSIYINGALEKVYDECSNGMRNRTFSGRVMDIAERYDVLMGLTEIPELTPQQQVILGEAVLGTFMDRNKIRYLHDAIADTEIDGCLDLAKIVRDLDYTQRLKLIESINI
;
A
#
# COMPACT_ATOMS: atom_id res chain seq x y z
N MET A 1 -41.36 5.49 -17.91
CA MET A 1 -40.01 4.90 -17.78
C MET A 1 -38.98 6.02 -17.87
N THR A 2 -38.20 6.23 -16.82
CA THR A 2 -36.74 6.50 -16.78
C THR A 2 -36.42 6.98 -15.38
N LYS A 3 -35.91 6.09 -14.53
CA LYS A 3 -35.33 6.49 -13.24
C LYS A 3 -34.00 7.16 -13.55
N THR A 4 -33.95 8.49 -13.48
CA THR A 4 -32.68 9.23 -13.48
C THR A 4 -31.89 8.77 -12.27
N THR A 5 -30.87 7.94 -12.50
CA THR A 5 -29.96 7.54 -11.43
C THR A 5 -29.16 8.78 -11.07
N ALA A 6 -29.39 9.35 -9.88
CA ALA A 6 -28.60 10.47 -9.39
C ALA A 6 -27.12 10.03 -9.34
N GLN A 7 -26.34 10.50 -10.30
CA GLN A 7 -24.91 10.21 -10.34
C GLN A 7 -24.28 10.88 -9.11
N ARG A 8 -23.83 10.07 -8.14
CA ARG A 8 -23.19 10.62 -6.94
C ARG A 8 -22.01 11.47 -7.36
N LYS A 9 -21.96 12.70 -6.87
CA LYS A 9 -20.82 13.58 -7.02
C LYS A 9 -19.64 12.92 -6.29
N LYS A 10 -18.69 12.37 -7.05
CA LYS A 10 -17.49 11.73 -6.50
C LYS A 10 -16.50 12.85 -6.15
N SER A 11 -16.37 13.15 -4.87
CA SER A 11 -15.37 14.09 -4.35
C SER A 11 -14.24 13.30 -3.70
N ILE A 12 -12.99 13.68 -3.97
CA ILE A 12 -11.80 13.13 -3.32
C ILE A 12 -11.22 14.22 -2.44
N TYR A 13 -10.92 13.89 -1.18
CA TYR A 13 -10.15 14.77 -0.31
C TYR A 13 -8.68 14.74 -0.75
N ILE A 14 -8.11 15.92 -1.01
CA ILE A 14 -6.72 16.06 -1.43
C ILE A 14 -5.90 16.35 -0.19
N ASN A 15 -5.10 15.37 0.24
CA ASN A 15 -4.17 15.48 1.37
C ASN A 15 -2.90 14.66 1.09
N GLY A 16 -1.82 14.95 1.82
CA GLY A 16 -0.58 14.17 1.78
C GLY A 16 -0.02 13.98 0.36
N ALA A 17 0.15 12.74 -0.08
CA ALA A 17 0.70 12.46 -1.41
C ALA A 17 -0.16 13.02 -2.56
N LEU A 18 -1.47 13.19 -2.38
CA LEU A 18 -2.36 13.71 -3.41
C LEU A 18 -2.21 15.22 -3.62
N GLU A 19 -1.79 16.00 -2.62
CA GLU A 19 -1.53 17.44 -2.75
C GLU A 19 -0.46 17.67 -3.80
N LYS A 20 0.66 16.96 -3.69
CA LYS A 20 1.74 17.03 -4.66
C LYS A 20 1.27 16.66 -6.08
N VAL A 21 0.47 15.61 -6.22
CA VAL A 21 -0.06 15.20 -7.52
C VAL A 21 -0.99 16.26 -8.10
N TYR A 22 -1.82 16.88 -7.26
CA TYR A 22 -2.72 17.95 -7.66
C TYR A 22 -1.96 19.19 -8.12
N ASP A 23 -0.96 19.63 -7.36
CA ASP A 23 -0.14 20.79 -7.68
C ASP A 23 0.62 20.59 -9.00
N GLU A 24 1.25 19.42 -9.19
CA GLU A 24 1.96 19.05 -10.42
C GLU A 24 1.08 19.09 -11.68
N CYS A 25 -0.22 18.80 -11.55
CA CYS A 25 -1.16 18.84 -12.67
C CYS A 25 -1.74 20.24 -12.85
N SER A 26 -2.03 20.96 -11.77
CA SER A 26 -2.69 22.27 -11.80
C SER A 26 -1.77 23.40 -12.25
N ASN A 27 -0.46 23.30 -11.97
CA ASN A 27 0.52 24.29 -12.37
C ASN A 27 1.17 24.01 -13.75
N GLY A 28 0.65 23.02 -14.49
CA GLY A 28 1.13 22.69 -15.83
C GLY A 28 2.47 21.95 -15.89
N MET A 29 3.08 21.57 -14.75
CA MET A 29 4.29 20.72 -14.76
C MET A 29 4.03 19.33 -15.36
N ARG A 30 2.76 18.92 -15.46
CA ARG A 30 2.31 17.75 -16.23
C ARG A 30 1.22 18.16 -17.21
N ASN A 31 1.35 17.71 -18.46
CA ASN A 31 0.28 17.77 -19.44
C ASN A 31 -0.75 16.65 -19.22
N ARG A 32 -1.41 16.65 -18.06
CA ARG A 32 -2.43 15.66 -17.68
C ARG A 32 -3.33 16.22 -16.60
N THR A 33 -4.59 15.79 -16.56
CA THR A 33 -5.50 16.15 -15.47
C THR A 33 -5.12 15.44 -14.17
N PHE A 34 -5.50 16.01 -13.02
CA PHE A 34 -5.32 15.35 -11.72
C PHE A 34 -5.91 13.94 -11.69
N SER A 35 -7.16 13.78 -12.14
CA SER A 35 -7.83 12.47 -12.19
C SER A 35 -7.13 11.49 -13.13
N GLY A 36 -6.68 11.95 -14.30
CA GLY A 36 -5.92 11.12 -15.23
C GLY A 36 -4.60 10.66 -14.63
N ARG A 37 -3.93 11.52 -13.85
CA ARG A 37 -2.67 11.16 -13.19
C ARG A 37 -2.87 10.15 -12.05
N VAL A 38 -3.95 10.29 -11.27
CA VAL A 38 -4.31 9.32 -10.22
C VAL A 38 -4.61 7.96 -10.83
N MET A 39 -5.35 7.91 -11.95
CA MET A 39 -5.63 6.67 -12.69
C MET A 39 -4.33 5.99 -13.13
N ASP A 40 -3.41 6.73 -13.76
CA ASP A 40 -2.12 6.16 -14.19
C ASP A 40 -1.30 5.58 -13.02
N ILE A 41 -1.35 6.22 -11.84
CA ILE A 41 -0.63 5.75 -10.66
C ILE A 41 -1.27 4.45 -10.15
N ALA A 42 -2.60 4.40 -10.07
CA ALA A 42 -3.32 3.22 -9.65
C ALA A 42 -3.09 2.03 -10.60
N GLU A 43 -3.12 2.24 -11.91
CA GLU A 43 -2.84 1.19 -12.91
C GLU A 43 -1.40 0.67 -12.80
N ARG A 44 -0.42 1.56 -12.62
CA ARG A 44 0.98 1.14 -12.42
C ARG A 44 1.16 0.37 -11.12
N TYR A 45 0.45 0.78 -10.07
CA TYR A 45 0.46 0.09 -8.79
C TYR A 45 -0.11 -1.31 -8.92
N ASP A 46 -1.27 -1.46 -9.56
CA ASP A 46 -1.92 -2.75 -9.80
C ASP A 46 -1.02 -3.69 -10.61
N VAL A 47 -0.41 -3.19 -11.70
CA VAL A 47 0.57 -3.96 -12.49
C VAL A 47 1.77 -4.37 -11.63
N LEU A 48 2.35 -3.45 -10.86
CA LEU A 48 3.49 -3.76 -9.99
C LEU A 48 3.12 -4.84 -8.96
N MET A 49 1.96 -4.72 -8.32
CA MET A 49 1.47 -5.69 -7.35
C MET A 49 1.10 -7.04 -7.99
N GLY A 50 0.67 -7.06 -9.25
CA GLY A 50 0.39 -8.28 -10.00
C GLY A 50 1.65 -9.02 -10.45
N LEU A 51 2.74 -8.30 -10.71
CA LEU A 51 4.04 -8.86 -11.10
C LEU A 51 4.90 -9.31 -9.91
N THR A 52 4.58 -8.87 -8.69
CA THR A 52 5.41 -9.11 -7.51
C THR A 52 5.02 -10.42 -6.83
N GLU A 53 5.96 -11.36 -6.81
CA GLU A 53 5.83 -12.62 -6.09
C GLU A 53 6.30 -12.48 -4.63
N ILE A 54 5.55 -13.08 -3.72
CA ILE A 54 5.82 -13.10 -2.27
C ILE A 54 5.77 -14.54 -1.75
N PRO A 55 6.50 -14.86 -0.67
CA PRO A 55 6.39 -16.17 -0.03
C PRO A 55 4.97 -16.37 0.53
N GLU A 56 4.49 -17.60 0.47
CA GLU A 56 3.26 -17.98 1.16
C GLU A 56 3.49 -17.95 2.67
N LEU A 57 2.62 -17.22 3.39
CA LEU A 57 2.67 -17.12 4.84
C LEU A 57 1.72 -18.13 5.46
N THR A 58 2.17 -18.78 6.54
CA THR A 58 1.30 -19.59 7.39
C THR A 58 0.27 -18.70 8.11
N PRO A 59 -0.86 -19.26 8.60
CA PRO A 59 -1.84 -18.48 9.35
C PRO A 59 -1.25 -17.73 10.55
N GLN A 60 -0.31 -18.34 11.27
CA GLN A 60 0.40 -17.70 12.38
C GLN A 60 1.22 -16.50 11.92
N GLN A 61 1.95 -16.64 10.80
CA GLN A 61 2.73 -15.55 10.23
C GLN A 61 1.85 -14.40 9.72
N GLN A 62 0.65 -14.69 9.20
CA GLN A 62 -0.32 -13.66 8.83
C GLN A 62 -0.79 -12.85 10.04
N VAL A 63 -1.02 -13.51 11.19
CA VAL A 63 -1.36 -12.82 12.45
C VAL A 63 -0.22 -11.91 12.90
N ILE A 64 1.02 -12.40 12.88
CA ILE A 64 2.21 -11.60 13.26
C ILE A 64 2.37 -10.39 12.33
N LEU A 65 2.25 -10.59 11.01
CA LEU A 65 2.33 -9.50 10.04
C LEU A 65 1.21 -8.48 10.27
N GLY A 66 -0.01 -8.93 10.57
CA GLY A 66 -1.12 -8.08 10.93
C GLY A 66 -0.79 -7.19 12.12
N GLU A 67 -0.29 -7.76 13.22
CA GLU A 67 0.11 -7.00 14.41
C GLU A 67 1.19 -5.96 14.11
N ALA A 68 2.21 -6.33 13.33
CA ALA A 68 3.32 -5.44 12.97
C ALA A 68 2.88 -4.20 12.16
N VAL A 69 1.73 -4.28 11.48
CA VAL A 69 1.24 -3.26 10.56
C VAL A 69 0.06 -2.47 11.12
N LEU A 70 -0.89 -3.14 11.80
CA LEU A 70 -2.10 -2.51 12.34
C LEU A 70 -1.75 -1.41 13.35
N GLY A 71 -2.48 -0.30 13.28
CA GLY A 71 -2.33 0.83 14.22
C GLY A 71 -1.09 1.72 13.99
N THR A 72 -0.27 1.44 12.98
CA THR A 72 0.92 2.25 12.68
C THR A 72 0.76 3.04 11.38
N PHE A 73 1.35 4.25 11.32
CA PHE A 73 1.33 5.05 10.11
C PHE A 73 2.19 4.40 9.02
N MET A 74 1.65 4.27 7.82
CA MET A 74 2.37 3.69 6.69
C MET A 74 3.30 4.72 6.07
N ASP A 75 4.60 4.55 6.28
CA ASP A 75 5.63 5.39 5.69
C ASP A 75 6.76 4.59 5.04
N ARG A 76 7.76 5.32 4.52
CA ARG A 76 8.93 4.71 3.87
C ARG A 76 9.74 3.80 4.83
N ASN A 77 9.73 4.10 6.13
CA ASN A 77 10.48 3.34 7.12
C ASN A 77 9.75 2.06 7.50
N LYS A 78 8.41 2.09 7.57
CA LYS A 78 7.60 0.89 7.77
C LYS A 78 7.88 -0.16 6.69
N ILE A 79 8.00 0.25 5.42
CA ILE A 79 8.36 -0.66 4.33
C ILE A 79 9.83 -1.10 4.43
N ARG A 80 10.75 -0.15 4.68
CA ARG A 80 12.20 -0.42 4.75
C ARG A 80 12.59 -1.33 5.91
N TYR A 81 11.90 -1.24 7.03
CA TYR A 81 12.22 -1.95 8.27
C TYR A 81 11.05 -2.83 8.73
N LEU A 82 10.25 -3.34 7.78
CA LEU A 82 9.11 -4.21 8.10
C LEU A 82 9.53 -5.44 8.93
N HIS A 83 10.72 -5.98 8.67
CA HIS A 83 11.27 -7.10 9.44
C HIS A 83 11.57 -6.73 10.90
N ASP A 84 12.00 -5.50 11.18
CA ASP A 84 12.21 -5.03 12.55
C ASP A 84 10.86 -4.82 13.24
N ALA A 85 9.89 -4.20 12.55
CA ALA A 85 8.52 -4.07 13.06
C ALA A 85 7.86 -5.43 13.38
N ILE A 86 8.18 -6.47 12.60
CA ILE A 86 7.74 -7.85 12.86
C ILE A 86 8.45 -8.42 14.09
N ALA A 87 9.77 -8.25 14.21
CA ALA A 87 10.52 -8.72 15.36
C ALA A 87 10.05 -8.06 16.67
N ASP A 88 9.65 -6.79 16.61
CA ASP A 88 9.14 -6.00 17.73
C ASP A 88 7.73 -6.43 18.20
N THR A 89 7.04 -7.31 17.48
CA THR A 89 5.73 -7.84 17.93
C THR A 89 5.86 -8.75 19.15
N GLU A 90 7.04 -9.35 19.38
CA GLU A 90 7.31 -10.31 20.45
C GLU A 90 6.37 -11.54 20.48
N ILE A 91 5.62 -11.79 19.40
CA ILE A 91 4.77 -12.99 19.24
C ILE A 91 5.65 -14.20 18.91
N ASP A 92 5.33 -15.38 19.44
CA ASP A 92 6.01 -16.64 19.10
C ASP A 92 6.07 -16.86 17.57
N GLY A 93 7.29 -17.05 17.06
CA GLY A 93 7.57 -17.20 15.61
C GLY A 93 7.87 -15.90 14.87
N CYS A 94 7.81 -14.73 15.54
CA CYS A 94 8.08 -13.44 14.90
C CYS A 94 9.48 -13.34 14.30
N LEU A 95 10.50 -13.86 15.00
CA LEU A 95 11.89 -13.81 14.51
C LEU A 95 12.11 -14.65 13.25
N ASP A 96 11.34 -15.71 13.05
CA ASP A 96 11.45 -16.52 11.83
C ASP A 96 10.78 -15.83 10.64
N LEU A 97 9.63 -15.18 10.87
CA LEU A 97 9.04 -14.31 9.85
C LEU A 97 9.94 -13.10 9.54
N ALA A 98 10.53 -12.47 10.55
CA ALA A 98 11.43 -11.33 10.39
C ALA A 98 12.64 -11.68 9.51
N LYS A 99 13.23 -12.87 9.68
CA LYS A 99 14.32 -13.36 8.82
C LYS A 99 13.87 -13.46 7.36
N ILE A 100 12.71 -14.06 7.10
CA ILE A 100 12.14 -14.17 5.74
C ILE A 100 11.96 -12.77 5.14
N VAL A 101 11.31 -11.87 5.87
CA VAL A 101 10.98 -10.51 5.39
C VAL A 101 12.22 -9.64 5.19
N ARG A 102 13.30 -9.89 5.94
CA ARG A 102 14.58 -9.17 5.79
C ARG A 102 15.17 -9.36 4.40
N ASP A 103 15.05 -10.55 3.82
CA ASP A 103 15.61 -10.88 2.51
C ASP A 103 14.73 -10.43 1.33
N LEU A 104 13.50 -9.98 1.61
CA LEU A 104 12.58 -9.44 0.60
C LEU A 104 12.96 -8.03 0.18
N ASP A 105 12.77 -7.72 -1.10
CA ASP A 105 12.87 -6.35 -1.60
C ASP A 105 11.70 -5.47 -1.13
N TYR A 106 11.78 -4.16 -1.38
CA TYR A 106 10.77 -3.21 -0.93
C TYR A 106 9.39 -3.41 -1.57
N THR A 107 9.35 -3.87 -2.83
CA THR A 107 8.09 -4.14 -3.53
C THR A 107 7.43 -5.39 -2.95
N GLN A 108 8.20 -6.44 -2.69
CA GLN A 108 7.72 -7.67 -2.05
C GLN A 108 7.19 -7.41 -0.65
N ARG A 109 7.86 -6.56 0.14
CA ARG A 109 7.37 -6.15 1.46
C ARG A 109 6.06 -5.38 1.39
N LEU A 110 5.93 -4.48 0.40
CA LEU A 110 4.67 -3.77 0.17
C LEU A 110 3.56 -4.74 -0.23
N LYS A 111 3.85 -5.71 -1.11
CA LYS A 111 2.89 -6.75 -1.51
C LYS A 111 2.45 -7.64 -0.35
N LEU A 112 3.35 -7.96 0.59
CA LEU A 112 2.99 -8.65 1.84
C LEU A 112 1.99 -7.82 2.66
N ILE A 113 2.23 -6.52 2.82
CA ILE A 113 1.32 -5.62 3.53
C ILE A 113 -0.06 -5.57 2.84
N GLU A 114 -0.10 -5.50 1.51
CA GLU A 114 -1.37 -5.52 0.77
C GLU A 114 -2.11 -6.86 0.92
N SER A 115 -1.40 -7.97 1.10
CA SER A 115 -2.01 -9.31 1.20
C SER A 115 -2.89 -9.50 2.43
N ILE A 116 -2.73 -8.68 3.47
CA ILE A 116 -3.54 -8.73 4.70
C ILE A 116 -4.82 -7.88 4.62
N ASN A 117 -5.09 -7.22 3.47
CA ASN A 117 -6.34 -6.50 3.17
C ASN A 117 -6.81 -5.51 4.26
N ILE A 118 -5.90 -4.67 4.75
CA ILE A 118 -6.14 -3.65 5.79
C ILE A 118 -6.42 -2.26 5.22
#